data_AF-A0A257L3Z6-F1
#
_entry.id   AF-A0A257L3Z6-F1
#
_cell.length_a   1.000
_cell.length_b   1.000
_cell.length_c   1.000
_cell.angle_alpha   90.00
_cell.angle_beta   90.00
_cell.angle_gamma   90.00
#
_symmetry.space_group_name_H-M   'P 1'
#
loop_
_entity.id
_entity.type
_entity.pdbx_description
1 polymer ?
#
loop_
_entity_poly.entity_id
_entity_poly.type
_entity_poly.pdbx_seq_one_letter_code
_entity_poly.pdbx_strand_id
1 'polypeptide(L)'
;YLSNIRRLVQVFTQAGLNVRLGTLDERIKAPTKLALPDGDELLIEPLLRSQRRLGLKDFDPCTILVNNDLSAGTPQVLRNLHEQYLLPPLHAGWGVRRKSAHFHSYEEVAKKFAKLLGMDPWLINPMYGQCGEVDFTQASGLDCVQTNVDAMLTKVRRKYKEYGINEKPFVVVKADNGSHGAGIITVRDAKEIAEFQQRCAHQAEVQDVTERGTHDSLSAPGASFVPLAFAESNQLPKPGVKPGASAPNRFYMYGVIGRLAMLAASYELEATDPDAEVYD
;
A
#
# COMPACT_ATOMS: atom_id res chain seq x y z
N TYR A 1 6.54 15.48 5.12
CA TYR A 1 7.04 14.87 3.87
C TYR A 1 8.48 15.26 3.55
N LEU A 2 8.81 16.56 3.43
CA LEU A 2 10.18 16.99 3.08
C LEU A 2 11.27 16.44 4.02
N SER A 3 11.03 16.40 5.33
CA SER A 3 11.95 15.77 6.30
C SER A 3 12.20 14.28 6.02
N ASN A 4 11.20 13.55 5.47
CA ASN A 4 11.38 12.15 5.04
C ASN A 4 12.31 12.07 3.82
N ILE A 5 12.12 12.93 2.82
CA ILE A 5 13.00 12.99 1.64
C ILE A 5 14.43 13.30 2.05
N ARG A 6 14.63 14.28 2.95
CA ARG A 6 15.94 14.60 3.51
C ARG A 6 16.59 13.38 4.16
N ARG A 7 15.83 12.60 4.93
CA ARG A 7 16.34 11.40 5.57
C ARG A 7 16.72 10.31 4.55
N LEU A 8 15.93 10.12 3.49
CA LEU A 8 16.26 9.20 2.41
C LEU A 8 17.56 9.60 1.69
N VAL A 9 17.71 10.89 1.37
CA VAL A 9 18.96 11.42 0.79
C VAL A 9 20.15 11.11 1.69
N GLN A 10 20.04 11.37 3.01
CA GLN A 10 21.10 11.04 3.97
C GLN A 10 21.46 9.55 3.95
N VAL A 11 20.47 8.65 3.99
CA VAL A 11 20.69 7.19 4.00
C VAL A 11 21.41 6.75 2.73
N PHE A 12 20.96 7.20 1.56
CA PHE A 12 21.59 6.83 0.30
C PHE A 12 23.00 7.41 0.14
N THR A 13 23.22 8.66 0.56
CA THR A 13 24.57 9.26 0.57
C THR A 13 25.50 8.51 1.51
N GLN A 14 25.03 8.08 2.69
CA GLN A 14 25.82 7.24 3.60
C GLN A 14 26.13 5.86 3.01
N ALA A 15 25.27 5.34 2.13
CA ALA A 15 25.52 4.13 1.35
C ALA A 15 26.46 4.36 0.15
N GLY A 16 26.99 5.58 -0.05
CA GLY A 16 27.93 5.92 -1.12
C GLY A 16 27.28 6.34 -2.44
N LEU A 17 25.97 6.56 -2.47
CA LEU A 17 25.25 6.99 -3.67
C LEU A 17 25.27 8.51 -3.82
N ASN A 18 25.52 8.99 -5.04
CA ASN A 18 25.31 10.39 -5.41
C ASN A 18 23.83 10.62 -5.72
N VAL A 19 23.13 11.36 -4.85
CA VAL A 19 21.68 11.53 -4.93
C VAL A 19 21.32 12.97 -5.22
N ARG A 20 20.45 13.17 -6.21
CA ARG A 20 19.83 14.46 -6.50
C ARG A 20 18.33 14.33 -6.68
N LEU A 21 17.60 15.41 -6.43
CA LEU A 21 16.14 15.42 -6.38
C LEU A 21 15.57 16.10 -7.63
N GLY A 22 14.95 15.31 -8.49
CA GLY A 22 14.15 15.80 -9.61
C GLY A 22 12.69 16.01 -9.22
N THR A 23 12.07 17.10 -9.68
CA THR A 23 10.65 17.37 -9.46
C THR A 23 9.82 17.11 -10.71
N LEU A 24 8.66 16.47 -10.53
CA LEU A 24 7.60 16.36 -11.55
C LEU A 24 6.75 17.64 -11.63
N ASP A 25 6.92 18.60 -10.72
CA ASP A 25 6.21 19.87 -10.75
C ASP A 25 6.76 20.77 -11.87
N GLU A 26 6.05 20.82 -12.99
CA GLU A 26 6.45 21.61 -14.16
C GLU A 26 6.50 23.11 -13.89
N ARG A 27 5.93 23.63 -12.80
CA ARG A 27 6.02 25.06 -12.45
C ARG A 27 7.44 25.46 -12.01
N ILE A 28 8.22 24.49 -11.55
CA ILE A 28 9.60 24.71 -11.10
C ILE A 28 10.52 24.61 -12.32
N LYS A 29 11.02 25.77 -12.78
CA LYS A 29 11.87 25.87 -13.99
C LYS A 29 13.35 26.06 -13.70
N ALA A 30 13.74 26.18 -12.43
CA ALA A 30 15.11 26.37 -11.99
C ALA A 30 15.37 25.65 -10.65
N PRO A 31 16.63 25.33 -10.32
CA PRO A 31 16.99 24.80 -9.01
C PRO A 31 16.39 25.63 -7.89
N THR A 32 15.56 24.99 -7.06
CA THR A 32 14.75 25.65 -6.03
C THR A 32 15.03 25.03 -4.68
N LYS A 33 15.31 25.89 -3.69
CA LYS A 33 15.51 25.49 -2.30
C LYS A 33 14.19 25.43 -1.56
N LEU A 34 13.96 24.34 -0.86
CA LEU A 34 12.82 24.15 0.04
C LEU A 34 13.32 24.14 1.48
N ALA A 35 12.81 25.03 2.32
CA ALA A 35 13.15 25.08 3.74
C ALA A 35 12.48 23.94 4.52
N LEU A 36 13.20 23.39 5.50
CA LEU A 36 12.73 22.35 6.40
C LEU A 36 12.46 22.91 7.81
N PRO A 37 11.60 22.24 8.62
CA PRO A 37 11.27 22.71 9.96
C PRO A 37 12.44 22.78 10.95
N ASP A 38 13.52 22.05 10.69
CA ASP A 38 14.76 22.01 11.48
C ASP A 38 15.79 23.07 11.03
N GLY A 39 15.47 23.89 10.03
CA GLY A 39 16.35 24.91 9.48
C GLY A 39 17.25 24.45 8.34
N ASP A 40 17.23 23.14 8.00
CA ASP A 40 17.90 22.61 6.82
C ASP A 40 17.18 23.04 5.51
N GLU A 41 17.84 22.83 4.37
CA GLU A 41 17.26 23.03 3.04
C GLU A 41 17.39 21.78 2.16
N LEU A 42 16.43 21.60 1.26
CA LEU A 42 16.50 20.62 0.16
C LEU A 42 16.53 21.35 -1.18
N LEU A 43 17.47 20.99 -2.04
CA LEU A 43 17.50 21.46 -3.42
C LEU A 43 16.71 20.48 -4.30
N ILE A 44 15.68 20.99 -4.98
CA ILE A 44 14.95 20.27 -6.00
C ILE A 44 15.14 20.94 -7.36
N GLU A 45 15.15 20.14 -8.42
CA GLU A 45 15.57 20.61 -9.73
C GLU A 45 14.62 20.12 -10.83
N PRO A 46 14.41 20.93 -11.88
CA PRO A 46 13.59 20.54 -13.00
C PRO A 46 14.20 19.32 -13.69
N LEU A 47 13.36 18.34 -13.99
CA LEU A 47 13.72 17.17 -14.77
C LEU A 47 14.09 17.57 -16.20
N LEU A 48 15.18 17.00 -16.71
CA LEU A 48 15.63 17.14 -18.10
C LEU A 48 15.46 15.81 -18.82
N ARG A 49 14.53 15.77 -19.78
CA ARG A 49 14.24 14.57 -20.58
C ARG A 49 15.02 14.62 -21.89
N SER A 50 15.82 13.59 -22.14
CA SER A 50 16.32 13.25 -23.48
C SER A 50 15.44 12.15 -24.08
N GLN A 51 15.70 11.73 -25.33
CA GLN A 51 14.87 10.71 -26.00
C GLN A 51 14.76 9.40 -25.20
N ARG A 52 15.86 8.96 -24.56
CA ARG A 52 15.95 7.65 -23.89
C ARG A 52 16.26 7.74 -22.40
N ARG A 53 16.69 8.90 -21.90
CA ARG A 53 17.09 9.09 -20.49
C ARG A 53 16.39 10.29 -19.84
N LEU A 54 16.37 10.28 -18.52
CA LEU A 54 15.88 11.33 -17.65
C LEU A 54 16.97 11.69 -16.66
N GLY A 55 17.32 12.98 -16.58
CA GLY A 55 18.37 13.45 -15.69
C GLY A 55 18.08 14.85 -15.17
N LEU A 56 19.13 15.47 -14.64
CA LEU A 56 19.13 16.86 -14.24
C LEU A 56 20.31 17.56 -14.91
N LYS A 57 20.47 18.87 -14.67
CA LYS A 57 21.62 19.60 -15.17
C LYS A 57 22.92 18.98 -14.63
N ASP A 58 23.79 18.58 -15.55
CA ASP A 58 25.09 17.96 -15.29
C ASP A 58 25.01 16.70 -14.40
N PHE A 59 23.88 15.99 -14.48
CA PHE A 59 23.64 14.78 -13.69
C PHE A 59 22.79 13.77 -14.47
N ASP A 60 23.42 12.65 -14.85
CA ASP A 60 22.79 11.55 -15.56
C ASP A 60 22.76 10.31 -14.64
N PRO A 61 21.61 10.00 -13.99
CA PRO A 61 21.52 8.89 -13.05
C PRO A 61 21.49 7.53 -13.76
N CYS A 62 22.07 6.52 -13.12
CA CYS A 62 21.90 5.12 -13.51
C CYS A 62 20.52 4.56 -13.12
N THR A 63 20.00 4.99 -11.97
CA THR A 63 18.74 4.52 -11.38
C THR A 63 17.89 5.70 -10.93
N ILE A 64 16.59 5.61 -11.14
CA ILE A 64 15.60 6.61 -10.74
C ILE A 64 14.66 5.96 -9.72
N LEU A 65 14.72 6.44 -8.48
CA LEU A 65 13.79 6.05 -7.43
C LEU A 65 12.56 6.99 -7.45
N VAL A 66 11.39 6.44 -7.75
CA VAL A 66 10.13 7.18 -7.77
C VAL A 66 9.51 7.15 -6.38
N ASN A 67 9.74 8.19 -5.60
CA ASN A 67 9.09 8.38 -4.30
C ASN A 67 7.73 9.10 -4.45
N ASN A 68 6.90 8.65 -5.40
CA ASN A 68 5.55 9.11 -5.66
C ASN A 68 4.74 7.90 -6.16
N ASP A 69 3.52 7.70 -5.65
CA ASP A 69 2.71 6.53 -6.01
C ASP A 69 2.15 6.58 -7.45
N LEU A 70 2.27 7.73 -8.13
CA LEU A 70 1.73 7.99 -9.46
C LEU A 70 0.24 7.64 -9.56
N SER A 71 -0.51 7.85 -8.48
CA SER A 71 -1.95 7.57 -8.37
C SER A 71 -2.79 8.30 -9.41
N ALA A 72 -2.39 9.51 -9.82
CA ALA A 72 -3.01 10.27 -10.91
C ALA A 72 -2.69 9.74 -12.33
N GLY A 73 -1.91 8.66 -12.43
CA GLY A 73 -1.42 8.08 -13.67
C GLY A 73 0.06 8.39 -13.91
N THR A 74 0.67 7.62 -14.81
CA THR A 74 2.10 7.74 -15.13
C THR A 74 2.38 8.94 -16.04
N PRO A 75 3.18 9.93 -15.59
CA PRO A 75 3.59 11.07 -16.39
C PRO A 75 4.39 10.66 -17.63
N GLN A 76 4.21 11.38 -18.74
CA GLN A 76 4.89 11.07 -20.01
C GLN A 76 6.42 11.09 -19.88
N VAL A 77 6.96 11.96 -19.01
CA VAL A 77 8.40 12.08 -18.77
C VAL A 77 9.04 10.79 -18.22
N LEU A 78 8.26 9.94 -17.55
CA LEU A 78 8.72 8.66 -16.97
C LEU A 78 8.53 7.47 -17.91
N ARG A 79 7.78 7.62 -19.01
CA ARG A 79 7.53 6.52 -19.96
C ARG A 79 8.72 6.29 -20.87
N ASN A 80 8.91 5.05 -21.32
CA ASN A 80 9.91 4.65 -22.31
C ASN A 80 11.35 5.05 -21.91
N LEU A 81 11.68 4.84 -20.63
CA LEU A 81 13.05 4.92 -20.11
C LEU A 81 13.69 3.54 -20.25
N HIS A 82 14.39 3.31 -21.37
CA HIS A 82 14.96 2.00 -21.70
C HIS A 82 16.40 1.80 -21.21
N GLU A 83 17.05 2.86 -20.74
CA GLU A 83 18.48 2.82 -20.35
C GLU A 83 18.72 3.15 -18.87
N GLN A 84 17.64 3.26 -18.10
CA GLN A 84 17.68 3.60 -16.69
C GLN A 84 16.69 2.73 -15.94
N TYR A 85 17.07 2.27 -14.76
CA TYR A 85 16.20 1.50 -13.91
C TYR A 85 15.24 2.44 -13.18
N LEU A 86 13.94 2.28 -13.42
CA LEU A 86 12.91 2.95 -12.65
C LEU A 86 12.48 2.04 -11.50
N LEU A 87 12.54 2.55 -10.26
CA LEU A 87 12.18 1.80 -9.05
C LEU A 87 11.04 2.50 -8.31
N PRO A 88 9.89 1.84 -8.08
CA PRO A 88 9.47 0.58 -8.73
C PRO A 88 9.24 0.77 -10.25
N PRO A 89 9.23 -0.31 -11.04
CA PRO A 89 8.93 -0.24 -12.47
C PRO A 89 7.47 0.19 -12.72
N LEU A 90 7.19 0.81 -13.87
CA LEU A 90 5.87 1.41 -14.15
C LEU A 90 4.73 0.39 -14.29
N HIS A 91 5.01 -0.84 -14.72
CA HIS A 91 4.01 -1.91 -14.75
C HIS A 91 3.57 -2.36 -13.35
N ALA A 92 4.30 -1.96 -12.30
CA ALA A 92 3.90 -2.07 -10.91
C ALA A 92 3.06 -0.88 -10.42
N GLY A 93 2.86 0.11 -11.29
CA GLY A 93 2.28 1.40 -10.95
C GLY A 93 0.82 1.27 -10.52
N TRP A 94 0.37 2.29 -9.78
CA TRP A 94 -0.97 2.31 -9.22
C TRP A 94 -2.10 2.16 -10.26
N GLY A 95 -1.88 2.61 -11.50
CA GLY A 95 -2.89 2.58 -12.56
C GLY A 95 -3.20 1.19 -13.14
N VAL A 96 -2.32 0.20 -12.94
CA VAL A 96 -2.48 -1.16 -13.47
C VAL A 96 -2.63 -2.21 -12.37
N ARG A 97 -2.13 -1.90 -11.17
CA ARG A 97 -2.17 -2.78 -10.01
C ARG A 97 -3.60 -3.13 -9.59
N ARG A 98 -3.82 -4.40 -9.25
CA ARG A 98 -5.07 -4.91 -8.65
C ARG A 98 -4.83 -5.32 -7.20
N LYS A 99 -5.65 -4.84 -6.27
CA LYS A 99 -5.53 -5.20 -4.84
C LYS A 99 -5.78 -6.69 -4.62
N SER A 100 -6.69 -7.29 -5.38
CA SER A 100 -7.01 -8.71 -5.39
C SER A 100 -5.78 -9.59 -5.69
N ALA A 101 -4.91 -9.17 -6.62
CA ALA A 101 -3.67 -9.87 -6.95
C ALA A 101 -2.68 -9.89 -5.76
N HIS A 102 -2.59 -8.79 -5.02
CA HIS A 102 -1.81 -8.73 -3.78
C HIS A 102 -2.33 -9.72 -2.73
N PHE A 103 -3.63 -9.70 -2.45
CA PHE A 103 -4.22 -10.59 -1.46
C PHE A 103 -4.08 -12.06 -1.85
N HIS A 104 -4.17 -12.38 -3.14
CA HIS A 104 -3.89 -13.72 -3.64
C HIS A 104 -2.44 -14.15 -3.36
N SER A 105 -1.48 -13.30 -3.75
CA SER A 105 -0.05 -13.58 -3.56
C SER A 105 0.30 -13.74 -2.07
N TYR A 106 -0.28 -12.88 -1.22
CA TYR A 106 -0.07 -12.95 0.23
C TYR A 106 -0.72 -14.19 0.86
N GLU A 107 -1.92 -14.58 0.41
CA GLU A 107 -2.57 -15.81 0.89
C GLU A 107 -1.71 -17.04 0.61
N GLU A 108 -1.14 -17.16 -0.60
CA GLU A 108 -0.31 -18.31 -0.96
C GLU A 108 0.99 -18.36 -0.15
N VAL A 109 1.65 -17.22 0.07
CA VAL A 109 2.82 -17.11 0.95
C VAL A 109 2.45 -17.49 2.39
N ALA A 110 1.35 -16.96 2.92
CA ALA A 110 0.90 -17.23 4.28
C ALA A 110 0.53 -18.70 4.50
N LYS A 111 -0.17 -19.35 3.55
CA LYS A 111 -0.49 -20.78 3.60
C LYS A 111 0.77 -21.65 3.65
N LYS A 112 1.75 -21.38 2.77
CA LYS A 112 3.02 -22.13 2.74
C LYS A 112 3.81 -21.95 4.04
N PHE A 113 3.89 -20.72 4.54
CA PHE A 113 4.58 -20.41 5.78
C PHE A 113 3.90 -21.05 7.00
N ALA A 114 2.56 -20.97 7.08
CA ALA A 114 1.78 -21.56 8.16
C ALA A 114 1.91 -23.09 8.19
N LYS A 115 1.90 -23.74 7.01
CA LYS A 115 2.14 -25.19 6.88
C LYS A 115 3.51 -25.59 7.41
N LEU A 116 4.56 -24.82 7.11
CA LEU A 116 5.91 -25.08 7.61
C LEU A 116 5.99 -25.06 9.14
N LEU A 117 5.24 -24.16 9.77
CA LEU A 117 5.22 -23.99 11.22
C LEU A 117 4.15 -24.83 11.94
N GLY A 118 3.29 -25.54 11.20
CA GLY A 118 2.17 -26.28 11.78
C GLY A 118 1.13 -25.37 12.47
N MET A 119 0.92 -24.16 11.95
CA MET A 119 -0.04 -23.19 12.49
C MET A 119 -1.21 -22.93 11.53
N ASP A 120 -2.29 -22.35 12.04
CA ASP A 120 -3.41 -21.89 11.22
C ASP A 120 -3.02 -20.64 10.41
N PRO A 121 -3.10 -20.65 9.07
CA PRO A 121 -2.80 -19.48 8.25
C PRO A 121 -3.70 -18.27 8.54
N TRP A 122 -4.91 -18.47 9.08
CA TRP A 122 -5.83 -17.38 9.42
C TRP A 122 -5.23 -16.38 10.42
N LEU A 123 -4.31 -16.83 11.29
CA LEU A 123 -3.66 -15.98 12.28
C LEU A 123 -2.73 -14.92 11.69
N ILE A 124 -2.34 -15.08 10.41
CA ILE A 124 -1.42 -14.16 9.72
C ILE A 124 -1.96 -13.66 8.38
N ASN A 125 -3.15 -14.14 7.97
CA ASN A 125 -3.78 -13.78 6.71
C ASN A 125 -5.27 -13.44 6.90
N PRO A 126 -5.64 -12.15 6.78
CA PRO A 126 -7.03 -11.76 6.68
C PRO A 126 -7.69 -12.43 5.47
N MET A 127 -8.88 -12.99 5.66
CA MET A 127 -9.65 -13.54 4.55
C MET A 127 -10.08 -12.42 3.59
N TYR A 128 -10.06 -12.70 2.30
CA TYR A 128 -10.55 -11.77 1.28
C TYR A 128 -11.48 -12.48 0.28
N GLY A 129 -12.25 -11.68 -0.44
CA GLY A 129 -13.10 -12.12 -1.54
C GLY A 129 -13.17 -11.01 -2.58
N GLN A 130 -13.57 -11.36 -3.80
CA GLN A 130 -13.71 -10.40 -4.90
C GLN A 130 -15.06 -10.57 -5.58
N CYS A 131 -15.55 -9.46 -6.10
CA CYS A 131 -16.69 -9.38 -7.00
C CYS A 131 -16.20 -8.87 -8.37
N GLY A 132 -17.00 -9.08 -9.41
CA GLY A 132 -16.71 -8.56 -10.74
C GLY A 132 -16.89 -7.03 -10.79
N GLU A 133 -17.17 -6.51 -11.99
CA GLU A 133 -17.51 -5.10 -12.15
C GLU A 133 -18.82 -4.76 -11.41
N VAL A 134 -18.78 -3.68 -10.64
CA VAL A 134 -19.88 -3.20 -9.79
C VAL A 134 -20.30 -1.83 -10.28
N ASP A 135 -21.57 -1.71 -10.65
CA ASP A 135 -22.18 -0.43 -11.04
C ASP A 135 -23.07 0.09 -9.91
N PHE A 136 -22.60 1.12 -9.19
CA PHE A 136 -23.35 1.72 -8.09
C PHE A 136 -24.66 2.41 -8.53
N THR A 137 -24.83 2.67 -9.83
CA THR A 137 -26.02 3.35 -10.36
C THR A 137 -27.19 2.41 -10.62
N GLN A 138 -26.94 1.09 -10.70
CA GLN A 138 -27.98 0.09 -10.95
C GLN A 138 -28.40 -0.61 -9.66
N ALA A 139 -29.71 -0.87 -9.53
CA ALA A 139 -30.27 -1.53 -8.35
C ALA A 139 -29.65 -2.91 -8.06
N SER A 140 -29.31 -3.70 -9.09
CA SER A 140 -28.64 -5.01 -8.95
C SER A 140 -27.12 -4.94 -8.87
N GLY A 141 -26.52 -3.75 -9.02
CA GLY A 141 -25.07 -3.59 -9.14
C GLY A 141 -24.29 -4.00 -7.89
N LEU A 142 -24.96 -4.07 -6.72
CA LEU A 142 -24.35 -4.43 -5.44
C LEU A 142 -24.73 -5.81 -4.91
N ASP A 143 -25.57 -6.58 -5.62
CA ASP A 143 -25.98 -7.91 -5.18
C ASP A 143 -24.76 -8.83 -4.95
N CYS A 144 -23.77 -8.73 -5.85
CA CYS A 144 -22.52 -9.46 -5.74
C CYS A 144 -21.71 -9.04 -4.51
N VAL A 145 -21.67 -7.73 -4.21
CA VAL A 145 -20.98 -7.19 -3.03
C VAL A 145 -21.65 -7.67 -1.75
N GLN A 146 -22.98 -7.54 -1.68
CA GLN A 146 -23.77 -7.95 -0.52
C GLN A 146 -23.60 -9.45 -0.23
N THR A 147 -23.68 -10.29 -1.26
CA THR A 147 -23.48 -11.74 -1.16
C THR A 147 -22.08 -12.09 -0.65
N ASN A 148 -21.04 -11.43 -1.19
CA ASN A 148 -19.66 -11.65 -0.74
C ASN A 148 -19.43 -11.18 0.70
N VAL A 149 -20.01 -10.04 1.10
CA VAL A 149 -19.94 -9.53 2.47
C VAL A 149 -20.57 -10.51 3.45
N ASP A 150 -21.78 -11.02 3.18
CA ASP A 150 -22.44 -11.97 4.07
C ASP A 150 -21.67 -13.29 4.20
N ALA A 151 -21.18 -13.82 3.08
CA ALA A 151 -20.34 -15.01 3.07
C ALA A 151 -19.05 -14.80 3.87
N MET A 152 -18.42 -13.63 3.74
CA MET A 152 -17.20 -13.30 4.47
C MET A 152 -17.46 -13.14 5.97
N LEU A 153 -18.49 -12.40 6.37
CA LEU A 153 -18.90 -12.26 7.76
C LEU A 153 -19.18 -13.62 8.41
N THR A 154 -19.83 -14.53 7.69
CA THR A 154 -20.08 -15.90 8.16
C THR A 154 -18.79 -16.68 8.40
N LYS A 155 -17.81 -16.60 7.49
CA LYS A 155 -16.49 -17.23 7.66
C LYS A 155 -15.74 -16.65 8.86
N VAL A 156 -15.75 -15.33 9.01
CA VAL A 156 -15.08 -14.63 10.13
C VAL A 156 -15.74 -14.97 11.47
N ARG A 157 -17.08 -14.99 11.55
CA ARG A 157 -17.83 -15.42 12.76
C ARG A 157 -17.42 -16.83 13.22
N ARG A 158 -17.23 -17.75 12.28
CA ARG A 158 -16.78 -19.11 12.59
C ARG A 158 -15.39 -19.11 13.23
N LYS A 159 -14.45 -18.34 12.67
CA LYS A 159 -13.10 -18.21 13.24
C LYS A 159 -13.09 -17.50 14.59
N TYR A 160 -13.91 -16.47 14.76
CA TYR A 160 -14.06 -15.79 16.05
C TYR A 160 -14.55 -16.74 17.12
N LYS A 161 -15.55 -17.58 16.81
CA LYS A 161 -16.03 -18.63 17.71
C LYS A 161 -14.95 -19.66 18.02
N GLU A 162 -14.16 -20.08 17.03
CA GLU A 162 -13.05 -21.04 17.18
C GLU A 162 -11.98 -20.51 18.15
N TYR A 163 -11.66 -19.22 18.10
CA TYR A 163 -10.63 -18.58 18.90
C TYR A 163 -11.15 -17.85 20.16
N GLY A 164 -12.46 -17.87 20.43
CA GLY A 164 -13.05 -17.20 21.59
C GLY A 164 -13.03 -15.66 21.53
N ILE A 165 -13.08 -15.09 20.32
CA ILE A 165 -13.08 -13.65 20.07
C ILE A 165 -14.52 -13.13 20.18
N ASN A 166 -14.74 -12.13 21.04
CA ASN A 166 -16.07 -11.60 21.37
C ASN A 166 -16.42 -10.31 20.62
N GLU A 167 -15.45 -9.74 19.91
CA GLU A 167 -15.58 -8.55 19.10
C GLU A 167 -16.52 -8.77 17.92
N LYS A 168 -17.24 -7.72 17.50
CA LYS A 168 -18.14 -7.81 16.35
C LYS A 168 -17.32 -7.93 15.06
N PRO A 169 -17.51 -8.99 14.24
CA PRO A 169 -16.88 -9.10 12.93
C PRO A 169 -17.19 -7.91 12.04
N PHE A 170 -16.28 -7.62 11.12
CA PHE A 170 -16.46 -6.60 10.10
C PHE A 170 -15.78 -7.03 8.80
N VAL A 171 -16.21 -6.44 7.69
CA VAL A 171 -15.62 -6.59 6.37
C VAL A 171 -15.29 -5.20 5.84
N VAL A 172 -14.10 -5.06 5.26
CA VAL A 172 -13.72 -3.83 4.56
C VAL A 172 -13.91 -4.04 3.06
N VAL A 173 -14.84 -3.31 2.47
CA VAL A 173 -15.09 -3.30 1.02
C VAL A 173 -14.24 -2.21 0.41
N LYS A 174 -13.52 -2.55 -0.67
CA LYS A 174 -12.62 -1.64 -1.39
C LYS A 174 -12.78 -1.85 -2.88
N ALA A 175 -12.76 -0.76 -3.66
CA ALA A 175 -12.59 -0.87 -5.11
C ALA A 175 -11.23 -1.53 -5.43
N ASP A 176 -11.24 -2.52 -6.33
CA ASP A 176 -10.06 -3.34 -6.66
C ASP A 176 -9.01 -2.57 -7.47
N ASN A 177 -9.48 -1.70 -8.38
CA ASN A 177 -8.67 -0.75 -9.14
C ASN A 177 -9.28 0.65 -8.98
N GLY A 178 -8.60 1.54 -8.25
CA GLY A 178 -9.08 2.89 -8.00
C GLY A 178 -7.99 3.79 -7.42
N SER A 179 -7.88 5.00 -7.97
CA SER A 179 -6.82 6.00 -7.72
C SER A 179 -7.05 6.92 -6.54
N HIS A 180 -8.28 7.03 -6.08
CA HIS A 180 -8.67 7.96 -5.04
C HIS A 180 -9.38 7.14 -3.96
N GLY A 181 -9.02 7.29 -2.69
CA GLY A 181 -9.58 6.55 -1.56
C GLY A 181 -11.11 6.57 -1.41
N ALA A 182 -11.83 7.21 -2.32
CA ALA A 182 -13.26 7.04 -2.55
C ALA A 182 -13.60 5.55 -2.74
N GLY A 183 -14.41 5.01 -1.83
CA GLY A 183 -14.93 3.63 -1.93
C GLY A 183 -14.28 2.62 -0.97
N ILE A 184 -13.70 3.05 0.15
CA ILE A 184 -13.46 2.16 1.30
C ILE A 184 -14.61 2.29 2.28
N ILE A 185 -15.34 1.20 2.51
CA ILE A 185 -16.36 1.13 3.55
C ILE A 185 -16.09 -0.06 4.47
N THR A 186 -16.36 0.13 5.76
CA THR A 186 -16.32 -0.94 6.74
C THR A 186 -17.75 -1.28 7.12
N VAL A 187 -18.15 -2.52 6.87
CA VAL A 187 -19.51 -3.00 7.14
C VAL A 187 -19.52 -4.12 8.16
N ARG A 188 -20.56 -4.16 8.97
CA ARG A 188 -20.75 -5.22 10.00
C ARG A 188 -21.98 -6.08 9.74
N ASP A 189 -22.85 -5.63 8.84
CA ASP A 189 -24.00 -6.34 8.30
C ASP A 189 -24.06 -6.11 6.78
N ALA A 190 -24.47 -7.12 6.02
CA ALA A 190 -24.60 -7.01 4.57
C ALA A 190 -25.66 -5.97 4.15
N LYS A 191 -26.65 -5.68 5.00
CA LYS A 191 -27.68 -4.65 4.78
C LYS A 191 -27.10 -3.23 4.70
N GLU A 192 -25.96 -2.98 5.35
CA GLU A 192 -25.27 -1.66 5.30
C GLU A 192 -24.82 -1.30 3.87
N ILE A 193 -24.68 -2.28 2.97
CA ILE A 193 -24.36 -2.07 1.55
C ILE A 193 -25.52 -1.40 0.80
N ALA A 194 -26.77 -1.80 1.08
CA ALA A 194 -27.94 -1.20 0.45
C ALA A 194 -28.16 0.25 0.91
N GLU A 195 -27.90 0.53 2.19
CA GLU A 195 -27.93 1.89 2.74
C GLU A 195 -26.87 2.79 2.11
N PHE A 196 -25.67 2.25 1.86
CA PHE A 196 -24.60 2.94 1.15
C PHE A 196 -25.00 3.32 -0.28
N GLN A 197 -25.66 2.41 -1.00
CA GLN A 197 -26.16 2.67 -2.37
C GLN A 197 -27.11 3.86 -2.43
N GLN A 198 -28.08 3.90 -1.51
CA GLN A 198 -29.07 4.98 -1.44
C GLN A 198 -28.39 6.33 -1.22
N ARG A 199 -27.35 6.38 -0.37
CA ARG A 199 -26.58 7.60 -0.13
C ARG A 199 -25.81 8.06 -1.37
N CYS A 200 -25.15 7.14 -2.07
CA CYS A 200 -24.43 7.44 -3.30
C CYS A 200 -25.37 7.91 -4.43
N ALA A 201 -26.59 7.37 -4.52
CA ALA A 201 -27.58 7.80 -5.51
C ALA A 201 -28.11 9.23 -5.30
N HIS A 202 -28.05 9.74 -4.05
CA HIS A 202 -28.54 11.08 -3.71
C HIS A 202 -27.45 12.17 -3.64
N GLN A 203 -26.17 11.80 -3.62
CA GLN A 203 -25.04 12.74 -3.65
C GLN A 203 -24.27 12.58 -4.97
N ALA A 204 -24.42 13.55 -5.88
CA ALA A 204 -23.85 13.53 -7.23
C ALA A 204 -22.30 13.64 -7.31
N GLU A 205 -21.59 13.68 -6.19
CA GLU A 205 -20.13 13.63 -6.14
C GLU A 205 -19.71 12.77 -4.94
N VAL A 206 -19.26 11.54 -5.19
CA VAL A 206 -18.68 10.67 -4.16
C VAL A 206 -17.26 11.13 -3.89
N GLN A 207 -17.11 12.29 -3.24
CA GLN A 207 -15.91 12.61 -2.49
C GLN A 207 -16.11 12.14 -1.05
N ASP A 208 -15.33 11.12 -0.70
CA ASP A 208 -15.03 10.74 0.68
C ASP A 208 -16.24 10.47 1.58
N VAL A 209 -17.03 9.47 1.21
CA VAL A 209 -18.10 8.93 2.07
C VAL A 209 -17.50 8.03 3.15
N THR A 210 -16.64 8.62 3.98
CA THR A 210 -16.09 8.03 5.21
C THR A 210 -16.46 8.92 6.38
N GLU A 211 -17.76 9.04 6.66
CA GLU A 211 -18.20 9.62 7.92
C GLU A 211 -18.79 8.56 8.87
N ARG A 212 -18.20 8.58 10.07
CA ARG A 212 -18.66 8.03 11.37
C ARG A 212 -18.58 6.52 11.56
N GLY A 213 -17.34 6.06 11.62
CA GLY A 213 -16.90 5.11 12.63
C GLY A 213 -15.60 5.62 13.24
N THR A 214 -15.69 6.44 14.29
CA THR A 214 -14.54 6.64 15.18
C THR A 214 -14.10 5.26 15.67
N HIS A 215 -12.80 4.98 15.58
CA HIS A 215 -12.09 3.74 15.92
C HIS A 215 -11.87 2.78 14.74
N ASP A 216 -10.60 2.74 14.31
CA ASP A 216 -9.85 1.58 13.77
C ASP A 216 -9.26 1.70 12.36
N SER A 217 -9.66 2.68 11.54
CA SER A 217 -9.00 2.89 10.25
C SER A 217 -7.98 4.04 10.31
N LEU A 218 -6.70 3.72 10.11
CA LEU A 218 -5.62 4.71 9.92
C LEU A 218 -5.81 5.57 8.66
N SER A 219 -6.70 5.15 7.76
CA SER A 219 -7.03 5.87 6.52
C SER A 219 -8.31 6.70 6.63
N ALA A 220 -8.95 6.78 7.81
CA ALA A 220 -10.14 7.59 7.99
C ALA A 220 -9.80 9.10 7.96
N PRO A 221 -10.64 9.94 7.33
CA PRO A 221 -10.49 11.39 7.40
C PRO A 221 -10.47 11.86 8.86
N GLY A 222 -9.50 12.72 9.19
CA GLY A 222 -9.29 13.22 10.55
C GLY A 222 -8.44 12.32 11.45
N ALA A 223 -7.97 11.15 10.99
CA ALA A 223 -6.97 10.38 11.72
C ALA A 223 -5.67 11.20 11.86
N SER A 224 -5.21 11.38 13.10
CA SER A 224 -3.94 12.04 13.41
C SER A 224 -3.02 11.05 14.09
N PHE A 225 -1.77 11.00 13.65
CA PHE A 225 -0.74 10.13 14.23
C PHE A 225 0.54 10.93 14.41
N VAL A 226 1.26 10.61 15.49
CA VAL A 226 2.60 11.12 15.77
C VAL A 226 3.56 9.94 15.71
N PRO A 227 4.63 10.00 14.91
CA PRO A 227 5.57 8.89 14.79
C PRO A 227 6.28 8.66 16.13
N LEU A 228 6.21 7.42 16.62
CA LEU A 228 7.00 6.94 17.76
C LEU A 228 8.02 5.92 17.25
N ALA A 229 9.30 6.27 17.31
CA ALA A 229 10.37 5.38 16.89
C ALA A 229 10.48 4.15 17.81
N PHE A 230 10.91 3.02 17.27
CA PHE A 230 11.24 1.85 18.10
C PHE A 230 12.41 2.18 19.01
N ALA A 231 12.27 1.84 20.31
CA ALA A 231 13.24 2.20 21.34
C ALA A 231 14.58 1.47 21.20
N GLU A 232 14.57 0.22 20.72
CA GLU A 232 15.76 -0.64 20.63
C GLU A 232 15.72 -1.53 19.39
N SER A 233 16.89 -2.02 18.97
CA SER A 233 17.00 -3.06 17.95
C SER A 233 16.50 -4.39 18.50
N ASN A 234 15.31 -4.79 18.06
CA ASN A 234 14.64 -6.01 18.50
C ASN A 234 14.75 -7.14 17.45
N GLN A 235 15.85 -7.19 16.71
CA GLN A 235 16.02 -8.11 15.58
C GLN A 235 16.26 -9.57 15.98
N LEU A 236 16.77 -9.81 17.20
CA LEU A 236 17.09 -11.15 17.68
C LEU A 236 16.04 -11.63 18.70
N PRO A 237 15.40 -12.78 18.49
CA PRO A 237 14.50 -13.34 19.47
C PRO A 237 15.27 -13.79 20.71
N LYS A 238 14.60 -13.79 21.86
CA LYS A 238 15.04 -14.37 23.14
C LYS A 238 14.28 -15.69 23.38
N PRO A 239 14.88 -16.86 23.07
CA PRO A 239 14.25 -18.15 23.30
C PRO A 239 13.94 -18.39 24.79
N GLY A 240 12.95 -19.24 25.08
CA GLY A 240 12.59 -19.61 26.46
C GLY A 240 11.75 -18.57 27.23
N VAL A 241 11.55 -17.38 26.68
CA VAL A 241 10.67 -16.37 27.28
C VAL A 241 9.22 -16.61 26.86
N LYS A 242 8.27 -16.40 27.79
CA LYS A 242 6.84 -16.55 27.52
C LYS A 242 6.41 -15.73 26.28
N PRO A 243 5.56 -16.27 25.40
CA PRO A 243 4.99 -15.54 24.26
C PRO A 243 4.40 -14.20 24.70
N GLY A 244 4.62 -13.16 23.89
CA GLY A 244 4.10 -11.81 24.16
C GLY A 244 4.78 -11.06 25.31
N ALA A 245 5.57 -11.70 26.17
CA ALA A 245 6.17 -11.05 27.34
C ALA A 245 7.39 -10.19 26.98
N SER A 246 8.21 -10.60 26.01
CA SER A 246 9.42 -9.86 25.63
C SER A 246 9.21 -8.97 24.40
N ALA A 247 9.69 -7.73 24.47
CA ALA A 247 9.71 -6.85 23.31
C ALA A 247 10.47 -7.47 22.11
N PRO A 248 11.67 -8.07 22.28
CA PRO A 248 12.38 -8.71 21.18
C PRO A 248 11.57 -9.76 20.42
N ASN A 249 10.84 -10.64 21.12
CA ASN A 249 10.04 -11.67 20.45
C ASN A 249 8.83 -11.06 19.72
N ARG A 250 8.18 -10.04 20.30
CA ARG A 250 7.05 -9.35 19.63
C ARG A 250 7.49 -8.64 18.35
N PHE A 251 8.55 -7.84 18.42
CA PHE A 251 9.06 -7.10 17.26
C PHE A 251 9.70 -8.01 16.22
N TYR A 252 10.31 -9.14 16.63
CA TYR A 252 10.76 -10.17 15.69
C TYR A 252 9.60 -10.69 14.86
N MET A 253 8.46 -11.02 15.50
CA MET A 253 7.25 -11.45 14.78
C MET A 253 6.73 -10.38 13.82
N TYR A 254 6.73 -9.10 14.21
CA TYR A 254 6.37 -8.01 13.29
C TYR A 254 7.28 -7.97 12.06
N GLY A 255 8.59 -8.17 12.26
CA GLY A 255 9.56 -8.28 11.16
C GLY A 255 9.36 -9.52 10.29
N VAL A 256 8.89 -10.64 10.86
CA VAL A 256 8.51 -11.84 10.07
C VAL A 256 7.31 -11.52 9.17
N ILE A 257 6.22 -10.99 9.73
CA ILE A 257 5.02 -10.65 8.95
C ILE A 257 5.32 -9.59 7.88
N GLY A 258 6.10 -8.56 8.22
CA GLY A 258 6.54 -7.56 7.26
C GLY A 258 7.33 -8.16 6.09
N ARG A 259 8.20 -9.15 6.35
CA ARG A 259 8.94 -9.85 5.30
C ARG A 259 8.07 -10.77 4.44
N LEU A 260 7.06 -11.43 5.03
CA LEU A 260 6.08 -12.19 4.24
C LEU A 260 5.29 -11.27 3.30
N ALA A 261 4.92 -10.07 3.77
CA ALA A 261 4.25 -9.07 2.94
C ALA A 261 5.16 -8.56 1.82
N MET A 262 6.45 -8.30 2.10
CA MET A 262 7.42 -7.92 1.07
C MET A 262 7.61 -9.03 0.01
N LEU A 263 7.69 -10.29 0.44
CA LEU A 263 7.78 -11.43 -0.47
C LEU A 263 6.53 -11.55 -1.35
N ALA A 264 5.35 -11.41 -0.76
CA ALA A 264 4.09 -11.42 -1.51
C ALA A 264 3.99 -10.27 -2.53
N ALA A 265 4.43 -9.06 -2.16
CA ALA A 265 4.50 -7.92 -3.07
C ALA A 265 5.51 -8.14 -4.22
N SER A 266 6.57 -8.90 -3.97
CA SER A 266 7.54 -9.27 -5.01
C SER A 266 6.93 -10.25 -6.03
N TYR A 267 6.19 -11.25 -5.56
CA TYR A 267 5.44 -12.16 -6.44
C TYR A 267 4.32 -11.43 -7.20
N GLU A 268 3.62 -10.51 -6.55
CA GLU A 268 2.62 -9.65 -7.19
C GLU A 268 3.25 -8.85 -8.33
N LEU A 269 4.42 -8.25 -8.07
CA LEU A 269 5.18 -7.46 -9.04
C LEU A 269 5.58 -8.31 -10.26
N GLU A 270 6.20 -9.46 -10.04
CA GLU A 270 6.61 -10.39 -11.11
C GLU A 270 5.42 -10.82 -11.98
N ALA A 271 4.24 -11.04 -11.36
CA ALA A 271 3.04 -11.43 -12.09
C ALA A 271 2.44 -10.31 -12.95
N THR A 272 2.77 -9.03 -12.70
CA THR A 272 2.22 -7.90 -13.47
C THR A 272 2.85 -7.73 -14.85
N ASP A 273 4.09 -8.19 -15.04
CA ASP A 273 4.81 -8.13 -16.32
C ASP A 273 5.89 -9.22 -16.36
N PRO A 274 5.51 -10.49 -16.60
CA PRO A 274 6.43 -11.63 -16.49
C PRO A 274 7.56 -11.60 -17.52
N ASP A 275 7.43 -10.79 -18.58
CA ASP A 275 8.42 -10.68 -19.65
C ASP A 275 9.39 -9.50 -19.46
N ALA A 276 9.20 -8.66 -18.43
CA ALA A 276 10.04 -7.48 -18.19
C ALA A 276 11.51 -7.79 -17.85
N GLU A 277 11.79 -9.00 -17.36
CA GLU A 277 13.16 -9.46 -17.08
C GLU A 277 13.74 -10.37 -18.18
N VAL A 278 13.10 -10.46 -19.35
CA VAL A 278 13.71 -11.06 -20.54
C VAL A 278 14.65 -10.03 -21.16
N TYR A 279 15.91 -10.08 -20.73
CA TYR A 279 16.99 -9.30 -21.34
C TYR A 279 17.51 -10.03 -22.59
N ASP A 280 17.25 -9.49 -23.77
CA ASP A 280 17.94 -9.87 -25.02
C ASP A 280 19.43 -9.47 -25.01
#